data_AF-A0A0D2XPI9-F1
#
_entry.id   AF-A0A0D2XPI9-F1
#
_cell.length_a   1.000
_cell.length_b   1.000
_cell.length_c   1.000
_cell.angle_alpha   90.00
_cell.angle_beta   90.00
_cell.angle_gamma   90.00
#
_symmetry.space_group_name_H-M   'P 1'
#
loop_
_entity.id
_entity.type
_entity.pdbx_description
1 polymer ?
#
loop_
_entity_poly.entity_id
_entity_poly.type
_entity_poly.pdbx_seq_one_letter_code
_entity_poly.pdbx_strand_id
1 'polypeptide(L)'
;MSGTSDRILRVGIIGCGEISQVAHIPNINFLSHKFQTTYLCDISKQALAHCAIKVQGGTPKTTTNPKELCSSPDVDVVLIANADAYHVEHGILALKNDKYCLIEKPAATCFRDIDRLIEAEKASRGKVFVGTMRRYATAFIDAVEEVGGMDKIQYARVRDIIGPNSTFVEQNGTFPQKFNDFSEEDGQDRSRREADIFEQALVKEFGVPSTPQSQRMLRVLGALGTHDLSAMREILGMPKSVAGAVLTLPGIFSVLFQYDDFPVTYESGLSGVPQFDAHIEVYSANKIARVNFDSPYVKGLPVIMTIREKIGEGGFQERIIRKTYEDPYTLEMLDLYDCVVGGKVPKTSAADARKDVELFQMILKAGADRFKS
;
A
#
# COMPACT_ATOMS: atom_id res chain seq x y z
N MET A 1 5.03 0.96 33.77
CA MET A 1 3.69 0.32 33.93
C MET A 1 3.10 0.25 32.53
N SER A 2 2.75 -0.86 31.89
CA SER A 2 2.76 -2.31 32.13
C SER A 2 3.72 -2.98 31.14
N GLY A 3 4.35 -4.11 31.52
CA GLY A 3 5.38 -4.78 30.71
C GLY A 3 4.92 -5.11 29.29
N THR A 4 5.50 -4.44 28.30
CA THR A 4 5.44 -4.87 26.91
C THR A 4 6.24 -6.16 26.78
N SER A 5 5.54 -7.25 26.49
CA SER A 5 6.12 -8.58 26.28
C SER A 5 7.37 -8.53 25.40
N ASP A 6 8.47 -9.16 25.85
CA ASP A 6 9.73 -9.41 25.11
C ASP A 6 9.55 -10.36 23.91
N ARG A 7 8.36 -10.42 23.31
CA ARG A 7 8.06 -11.35 22.23
C ARG A 7 8.62 -10.83 20.91
N ILE A 8 9.56 -11.56 20.34
CA ILE A 8 10.01 -11.37 18.97
C ILE A 8 9.08 -12.17 18.04
N LEU A 9 8.40 -11.49 17.12
CA LEU A 9 7.53 -12.12 16.12
C LEU A 9 8.35 -12.70 14.99
N ARG A 10 8.09 -13.96 14.64
CA ARG A 10 8.77 -14.65 13.55
C ARG A 10 8.05 -14.39 12.24
N VAL A 11 8.76 -13.85 11.27
CA VAL A 11 8.21 -13.40 9.98
C VAL A 11 8.62 -14.38 8.88
N GLY A 12 7.63 -14.87 8.15
CA GLY A 12 7.81 -15.56 6.88
C GLY A 12 7.50 -14.62 5.72
N ILE A 13 8.40 -14.46 4.76
CA ILE A 13 8.20 -13.57 3.61
C ILE A 13 7.93 -14.40 2.35
N ILE A 14 6.80 -14.19 1.69
CA ILE A 14 6.48 -14.72 0.36
C ILE A 14 6.73 -13.61 -0.66
N GLY A 15 7.70 -13.81 -1.55
CA GLY A 15 8.20 -12.81 -2.49
C GLY A 15 9.50 -12.20 -2.02
N CYS A 16 10.59 -12.52 -2.71
CA CYS A 16 11.95 -12.02 -2.51
C CYS A 16 12.31 -10.96 -3.57
N GLY A 17 11.31 -10.23 -4.07
CA GLY A 17 11.45 -9.19 -5.08
C GLY A 17 11.97 -7.85 -4.54
N GLU A 18 11.88 -6.81 -5.37
CA GLU A 18 12.44 -5.48 -5.12
C GLU A 18 11.99 -4.90 -3.77
N ILE A 19 10.69 -4.92 -3.45
CA ILE A 19 10.17 -4.33 -2.21
C ILE A 19 10.66 -5.08 -0.95
N SER A 20 10.76 -6.40 -1.00
CA SER A 20 11.31 -7.19 0.11
C SER A 20 12.79 -6.88 0.35
N GLN A 21 13.56 -6.71 -0.72
CA GLN A 21 14.98 -6.39 -0.64
C GLN A 21 15.25 -4.96 -0.18
N VAL A 22 14.40 -4.01 -0.60
CA VAL A 22 14.61 -2.57 -0.36
C VAL A 22 13.99 -2.10 0.95
N ALA A 23 12.81 -2.61 1.31
CA ALA A 23 12.04 -2.13 2.46
C ALA A 23 11.90 -3.19 3.55
N HIS A 24 11.28 -4.33 3.25
CA HIS A 24 10.84 -5.25 4.33
C HIS A 24 11.98 -5.93 5.07
N ILE A 25 12.95 -6.55 4.38
CA ILE A 25 14.09 -7.20 5.04
C ILE A 25 14.90 -6.18 5.86
N PRO A 26 15.30 -5.01 5.32
CA PRO A 26 15.95 -3.97 6.11
C PRO A 26 15.13 -3.54 7.34
N ASN A 27 13.84 -3.26 7.18
CA ASN A 27 12.99 -2.83 8.30
C ASN A 27 12.87 -3.90 9.39
N ILE A 28 12.72 -5.17 9.03
CA ILE A 28 12.70 -6.27 10.00
C ILE A 28 14.04 -6.37 10.72
N ASN A 29 15.18 -6.25 10.02
CA ASN A 29 16.50 -6.26 10.65
C ASN A 29 16.67 -5.10 11.65
N PHE A 30 16.25 -3.88 11.30
CA PHE A 30 16.32 -2.72 12.20
C PHE A 30 15.39 -2.86 13.41
N LEU A 31 14.26 -3.55 13.23
CA LEU A 31 13.32 -3.89 14.29
C LEU A 31 13.58 -5.27 14.90
N SER A 32 14.85 -5.73 14.94
CA SER A 32 15.26 -7.06 15.45
C SER A 32 14.84 -7.34 16.91
N HIS A 33 14.57 -6.30 17.70
CA HIS A 33 14.02 -6.41 19.05
C HIS A 33 12.51 -6.74 19.08
N LYS A 34 11.84 -6.75 17.93
CA LYS A 34 10.39 -7.02 17.76
C LYS A 34 10.10 -8.07 16.69
N PHE A 35 10.94 -8.20 15.67
CA PHE A 35 10.73 -9.09 14.54
C PHE A 35 11.99 -9.86 14.19
N GLN A 36 11.83 -11.08 13.67
CA GLN A 36 12.90 -11.87 13.08
C GLN A 36 12.39 -12.56 11.82
N THR A 37 13.07 -12.37 10.69
CA THR A 37 12.78 -13.16 9.49
C THR A 37 13.29 -14.59 9.70
N THR A 38 12.38 -15.57 9.69
CA THR A 38 12.69 -16.99 9.93
C THR A 38 12.46 -17.86 8.70
N TYR A 39 11.69 -17.37 7.72
CA TYR A 39 11.35 -18.12 6.52
C TYR A 39 11.27 -17.18 5.30
N LEU A 40 11.83 -17.60 4.18
CA LEU A 40 11.67 -16.97 2.87
C LEU A 40 11.03 -17.95 1.89
N CYS A 41 10.12 -17.44 1.06
CA CYS A 41 9.48 -18.19 -0.02
C CYS A 41 9.53 -17.38 -1.32
N ASP A 42 10.06 -17.97 -2.38
CA ASP A 42 10.03 -17.42 -3.73
C ASP A 42 10.19 -18.57 -4.74
N ILE A 43 9.67 -18.40 -5.95
CA ILE A 43 9.88 -19.36 -7.04
C ILE A 43 11.32 -19.31 -7.57
N SER A 44 11.98 -18.16 -7.45
CA SER A 44 13.38 -17.94 -7.79
C SER A 44 14.30 -18.41 -6.67
N LYS A 45 15.11 -19.45 -6.96
CA LYS A 45 16.13 -19.94 -6.03
C LYS A 45 17.26 -18.93 -5.86
N GLN A 46 17.58 -18.18 -6.91
CA GLN A 46 18.57 -17.10 -6.84
C GLN A 46 18.08 -15.95 -5.95
N ALA A 47 16.81 -15.55 -6.05
CA ALA A 47 16.22 -14.54 -5.16
C ALA A 47 16.22 -14.98 -3.70
N LEU A 48 15.88 -16.25 -3.43
CA LEU A 48 15.97 -16.85 -2.09
C LEU A 48 17.39 -16.77 -1.53
N ALA A 49 18.39 -17.22 -2.30
CA ALA A 49 19.79 -17.18 -1.88
C ALA A 49 20.26 -15.75 -1.61
N HIS A 50 19.92 -14.81 -2.50
CA HIS A 50 20.27 -13.40 -2.38
C HIS A 50 19.63 -12.73 -1.16
N CYS A 51 18.36 -13.02 -0.86
CA CYS A 51 17.68 -12.45 0.30
C CYS A 51 18.13 -13.10 1.62
N ALA A 52 18.39 -14.41 1.62
CA ALA A 52 18.81 -15.14 2.83
C ALA A 52 20.10 -14.58 3.44
N ILE A 53 21.06 -14.13 2.61
CA ILE A 53 22.30 -13.51 3.10
C ILE A 53 22.11 -12.10 3.67
N LYS A 54 20.99 -11.43 3.36
CA LYS A 54 20.64 -10.09 3.85
C LYS A 54 19.87 -10.13 5.16
N VAL A 55 19.35 -11.30 5.56
CA VAL A 55 18.65 -11.46 6.84
C VAL A 55 19.67 -11.49 7.98
N GLN A 56 19.41 -10.67 9.01
CA GLN A 56 20.21 -10.64 10.23
C GLN A 56 19.54 -11.44 11.35
N GLY A 57 20.28 -11.78 12.40
CA GLY A 57 19.74 -12.49 13.58
C GLY A 57 19.53 -13.99 13.40
N GLY A 58 19.83 -14.56 12.23
CA GLY A 58 19.79 -16.00 11.97
C GLY A 58 19.73 -16.33 10.48
N THR A 59 19.85 -17.62 10.13
CA THR A 59 19.65 -18.10 8.76
C THR A 59 18.17 -18.48 8.58
N PRO A 60 17.42 -17.82 7.69
CA PRO A 60 16.03 -18.19 7.45
C PRO A 60 15.97 -19.53 6.71
N LYS A 61 14.92 -20.31 6.98
CA LYS A 61 14.54 -21.42 6.10
C LYS A 61 14.13 -20.84 4.74
N THR A 62 14.33 -21.60 3.67
CA THR A 62 13.92 -21.21 2.32
C THR A 62 13.06 -22.30 1.69
N THR A 63 12.06 -21.91 0.90
CA THR A 63 11.20 -22.84 0.15
C THR A 63 10.69 -22.18 -1.12
N THR A 64 10.27 -22.97 -2.10
CA THR A 64 9.51 -22.49 -3.25
C THR A 64 8.00 -22.75 -3.10
N ASN A 65 7.59 -23.31 -1.96
CA ASN A 65 6.22 -23.73 -1.69
C ASN A 65 5.60 -22.85 -0.58
N PRO A 66 4.64 -21.96 -0.90
CA PRO A 66 4.04 -21.08 0.10
C PRO A 66 3.27 -21.85 1.19
N LYS A 67 2.79 -23.07 0.92
CA LYS A 67 2.10 -23.90 1.93
C LYS A 67 3.03 -24.34 3.06
N GLU A 68 4.28 -24.64 2.75
CA GLU A 68 5.29 -25.00 3.76
C GLU A 68 5.56 -23.83 4.69
N LEU A 69 5.73 -22.62 4.14
CA LEU A 69 5.92 -21.40 4.92
C LEU A 69 4.70 -21.10 5.80
N CYS A 70 3.50 -21.09 5.22
CA CYS A 70 2.27 -20.71 5.95
C CYS A 70 1.89 -21.71 7.05
N SER A 71 2.19 -23.01 6.89
CA SER A 71 1.91 -24.03 7.91
C SER A 71 3.02 -24.20 8.95
N SER A 72 4.16 -23.51 8.77
CA SER A 72 5.30 -23.64 9.65
C SER A 72 4.99 -23.17 11.08
N PRO A 73 5.39 -23.92 12.12
CA PRO A 73 5.33 -23.43 13.49
C PRO A 73 6.34 -22.31 13.75
N ASP A 74 7.30 -22.06 12.84
CA ASP A 74 8.34 -21.03 12.92
C ASP A 74 7.92 -19.66 12.36
N VAL A 75 6.65 -19.50 12.01
CA VAL A 75 6.10 -18.27 11.43
C VAL A 75 4.88 -17.83 12.23
N ASP A 76 4.90 -16.60 12.73
CA ASP A 76 3.77 -15.95 13.39
C ASP A 76 3.03 -15.00 12.43
N VAL A 77 3.80 -14.31 11.58
CA VAL A 77 3.32 -13.34 10.59
C VAL A 77 3.83 -13.72 9.20
N VAL A 78 2.93 -13.74 8.22
CA VAL A 78 3.28 -13.93 6.81
C VAL A 78 3.23 -12.56 6.11
N LEU A 79 4.37 -12.12 5.58
CA LEU A 79 4.48 -10.95 4.72
C LEU A 79 4.38 -11.41 3.27
N ILE A 80 3.40 -10.90 2.53
CA ILE A 80 3.10 -11.28 1.15
C ILE A 80 3.45 -10.10 0.26
N ALA A 81 4.53 -10.24 -0.51
CA ALA A 81 5.14 -9.22 -1.35
C ALA A 81 5.55 -9.77 -2.73
N ASN A 82 4.91 -10.85 -3.18
CA ASN A 82 5.08 -11.38 -4.53
C ASN A 82 4.13 -10.65 -5.52
N ALA A 83 3.92 -11.19 -6.73
CA ALA A 83 3.04 -10.51 -7.69
C ALA A 83 1.59 -10.42 -7.16
N ASP A 84 0.93 -9.29 -7.41
CA ASP A 84 -0.42 -8.96 -6.94
C ASP A 84 -1.48 -10.00 -7.31
N ALA A 85 -1.32 -10.67 -8.46
CA ALA A 85 -2.14 -11.79 -8.91
C ALA A 85 -2.21 -12.99 -7.93
N TYR A 86 -1.33 -13.04 -6.93
CA TYR A 86 -1.26 -14.10 -5.93
C TYR A 86 -1.58 -13.64 -4.51
N HIS A 87 -1.72 -12.32 -4.27
CA HIS A 87 -1.89 -11.76 -2.92
C HIS A 87 -3.04 -12.40 -2.15
N VAL A 88 -4.22 -12.50 -2.77
CA VAL A 88 -5.41 -13.07 -2.14
C VAL A 88 -5.24 -14.56 -1.86
N GLU A 89 -4.73 -15.34 -2.81
CA GLU A 89 -4.56 -16.79 -2.61
C GLU A 89 -3.56 -17.10 -1.49
N HIS A 90 -2.44 -16.37 -1.45
CA HIS A 90 -1.44 -16.51 -0.39
C HIS A 90 -1.95 -15.99 0.96
N GLY A 91 -2.74 -14.91 0.96
CA GLY A 91 -3.39 -14.38 2.16
C GLY A 91 -4.37 -15.39 2.75
N ILE A 92 -5.25 -15.96 1.93
CA ILE A 92 -6.18 -17.03 2.34
C ILE A 92 -5.41 -18.25 2.87
N LEU A 93 -4.31 -18.64 2.22
CA LEU A 93 -3.48 -19.76 2.66
C LEU A 93 -2.86 -19.52 4.05
N ALA A 94 -2.35 -18.31 4.30
CA ALA A 94 -1.82 -17.92 5.60
C ALA A 94 -2.91 -17.87 6.68
N LEU A 95 -4.07 -17.27 6.39
CA LEU A 95 -5.22 -17.20 7.29
C LEU A 95 -5.77 -18.59 7.66
N LYS A 96 -5.81 -19.54 6.72
CA LYS A 96 -6.19 -20.94 7.00
C LYS A 96 -5.26 -21.64 8.00
N ASN A 97 -4.08 -21.10 8.24
CA ASN A 97 -3.12 -21.57 9.25
C ASN A 97 -3.04 -20.61 10.45
N ASP A 98 -4.06 -19.78 10.66
CA ASP A 98 -4.16 -18.81 11.76
C ASP A 98 -2.99 -17.81 11.84
N LYS A 99 -2.35 -17.51 10.69
CA LYS A 99 -1.25 -16.54 10.63
C LYS A 99 -1.79 -15.13 10.44
N TYR A 100 -1.14 -14.17 11.09
CA TYR A 100 -1.32 -12.76 10.73
C TYR A 100 -0.67 -12.50 9.37
N CYS A 101 -1.28 -11.63 8.56
CA CYS A 101 -0.84 -11.38 7.20
C CYS A 101 -0.57 -9.88 7.00
N LEU A 102 0.63 -9.53 6.56
CA LEU A 102 0.90 -8.22 5.94
C LEU A 102 0.97 -8.41 4.44
N ILE A 103 0.00 -7.89 3.70
CA ILE A 103 -0.15 -8.05 2.26
C ILE A 103 0.20 -6.73 1.59
N GLU A 104 1.21 -6.74 0.72
CA GLU A 104 1.55 -5.57 -0.07
C GLU A 104 0.37 -5.11 -0.94
N LYS A 105 0.37 -3.82 -1.28
CA LYS A 105 -0.70 -3.26 -2.11
C LYS A 105 -0.51 -3.62 -3.60
N PRO A 106 -1.61 -3.67 -4.37
CA PRO A 106 -3.00 -3.74 -3.88
C PRO A 106 -3.27 -5.12 -3.27
N ALA A 107 -4.10 -5.19 -2.21
CA ALA A 107 -4.49 -6.50 -1.66
C ALA A 107 -5.31 -7.31 -2.67
N ALA A 108 -6.18 -6.62 -3.43
CA ALA A 108 -6.92 -7.14 -4.56
C ALA A 108 -7.34 -5.98 -5.49
N THR A 109 -7.76 -6.30 -6.71
CA THR A 109 -8.27 -5.32 -7.69
C THR A 109 -9.70 -5.59 -8.14
N CYS A 110 -10.36 -6.63 -7.60
CA CYS A 110 -11.75 -6.98 -7.84
C CYS A 110 -12.48 -7.33 -6.52
N PHE A 111 -13.80 -7.19 -6.50
CA PHE A 111 -14.67 -7.48 -5.36
C PHE A 111 -14.68 -8.96 -5.02
N ARG A 112 -14.76 -9.84 -6.02
CA ARG A 112 -14.72 -11.30 -5.81
C ARG A 112 -13.53 -11.70 -4.93
N ASP A 113 -12.34 -11.21 -5.24
CA ASP A 113 -11.13 -11.66 -4.56
C ASP A 113 -10.94 -10.99 -3.19
N ILE A 114 -11.24 -9.69 -3.05
CA ILE A 114 -11.19 -9.07 -1.71
C ILE A 114 -12.24 -9.64 -0.77
N ASP A 115 -13.44 -9.96 -1.26
CA ASP A 115 -14.51 -10.56 -0.44
C ASP A 115 -14.13 -11.98 0.02
N ARG A 116 -13.47 -12.77 -0.84
CA ARG A 116 -12.89 -14.06 -0.44
C ARG A 116 -11.84 -13.92 0.66
N LEU A 117 -10.99 -12.89 0.60
CA LEU A 117 -10.00 -12.62 1.63
C LEU A 117 -10.66 -12.22 2.96
N ILE A 118 -11.69 -11.36 2.92
CA ILE A 118 -12.49 -10.95 4.09
C ILE A 118 -13.14 -12.17 4.76
N GLU A 119 -13.74 -13.08 3.98
CA GLU A 119 -14.36 -14.29 4.54
C GLU A 119 -13.32 -15.22 5.18
N ALA A 120 -12.13 -15.35 4.57
CA ALA A 120 -11.04 -16.11 5.18
C ALA A 120 -10.53 -15.47 6.48
N GLU A 121 -10.47 -14.13 6.54
CA GLU A 121 -10.06 -13.39 7.75
C GLU A 121 -11.07 -13.60 8.89
N LYS A 122 -12.37 -13.62 8.60
CA LYS A 122 -13.42 -13.91 9.58
C LYS A 122 -13.31 -15.33 10.16
N ALA A 123 -12.89 -16.29 9.34
CA ALA A 123 -12.73 -17.69 9.73
C ALA A 123 -11.40 -17.99 10.44
N SER A 124 -10.48 -17.03 10.50
CA SER A 124 -9.13 -17.17 11.04
C SER A 124 -8.97 -16.47 12.39
N ARG A 125 -8.02 -16.95 13.21
CA ARG A 125 -7.51 -16.19 14.36
C ARG A 125 -6.54 -15.09 13.94
N GLY A 126 -5.96 -15.21 12.75
CA GLY A 126 -5.10 -14.20 12.14
C GLY A 126 -5.89 -12.97 11.70
N LYS A 127 -5.16 -11.90 11.36
CA LYS A 127 -5.69 -10.66 10.80
C LYS A 127 -4.91 -10.22 9.58
N VAL A 128 -5.57 -9.50 8.68
CA VAL A 128 -4.99 -8.92 7.48
C VAL A 128 -4.60 -7.46 7.73
N PHE A 129 -3.41 -7.12 7.27
CA PHE A 129 -2.86 -5.78 7.16
C PHE A 129 -2.54 -5.56 5.68
N VAL A 130 -3.00 -4.47 5.11
CA VAL A 130 -2.68 -4.07 3.75
C VAL A 130 -1.62 -2.97 3.79
N GLY A 131 -0.53 -3.18 3.06
CA GLY A 131 0.67 -2.35 2.96
C GLY A 131 0.39 -0.96 2.40
N THR A 132 -0.22 -0.11 3.22
CA THR A 132 -0.61 1.27 2.90
C THR A 132 0.06 2.23 3.88
N MET A 133 1.37 2.03 4.01
CA MET A 133 2.29 2.68 4.95
C MET A 133 2.11 4.20 5.10
N ARG A 134 1.72 4.95 4.04
CA ARG A 134 1.45 6.40 4.11
C ARG A 134 0.47 6.77 5.24
N ARG A 135 -0.49 5.89 5.55
CA ARG A 135 -1.48 6.10 6.61
C ARG A 135 -0.90 6.00 8.01
N TYR A 136 0.25 5.37 8.18
CA TYR A 136 0.94 5.23 9.46
C TYR A 136 1.96 6.34 9.70
N ALA A 137 2.21 7.20 8.71
CA ALA A 137 3.07 8.36 8.88
C ALA A 137 2.50 9.29 9.98
N THR A 138 3.31 9.63 10.97
CA THR A 138 2.85 10.49 12.09
C THR A 138 2.36 11.85 11.62
N ALA A 139 3.01 12.46 10.64
CA ALA A 139 2.58 13.71 10.03
C ALA A 139 1.21 13.59 9.34
N PHE A 140 0.87 12.41 8.81
CA PHE A 140 -0.46 12.17 8.24
C PHE A 140 -1.52 12.05 9.33
N ILE A 141 -1.24 11.29 10.40
CA ILE A 141 -2.14 11.15 11.56
C ILE A 141 -2.45 12.51 12.18
N ASP A 142 -1.40 13.32 12.42
CA ASP A 142 -1.55 14.68 12.95
C ASP A 142 -2.38 15.58 12.01
N ALA A 143 -2.25 15.40 10.69
CA ALA A 143 -3.06 16.15 9.73
C ALA A 143 -4.55 15.77 9.77
N VAL A 144 -4.87 14.49 10.01
CA VAL A 144 -6.27 14.06 10.22
C VAL A 144 -6.87 14.75 11.43
N GLU A 145 -6.13 14.82 12.54
CA GLU A 145 -6.55 15.55 13.74
C GLU A 145 -6.72 17.05 13.46
N GLU A 146 -5.80 17.65 12.70
CA GLU A 146 -5.76 19.09 12.45
C GLU A 146 -6.83 19.58 11.47
N VAL A 147 -7.29 18.73 10.55
CA VAL A 147 -8.47 18.98 9.71
C VAL A 147 -9.74 19.02 10.55
N GLY A 148 -9.83 18.20 11.60
CA GLY A 148 -10.89 18.28 12.61
C GLY A 148 -12.30 17.90 12.15
N GLY A 149 -12.44 17.30 10.97
CA GLY A 149 -13.71 16.80 10.44
C GLY A 149 -14.06 17.31 9.03
N MET A 150 -14.88 16.54 8.32
CA MET A 150 -15.30 16.85 6.95
C MET A 150 -16.12 18.15 6.84
N ASP A 151 -16.87 18.53 7.87
CA ASP A 151 -17.69 19.74 7.93
C ASP A 151 -16.86 21.03 7.90
N LYS A 152 -15.54 20.93 8.10
CA LYS A 152 -14.59 22.05 8.02
C LYS A 152 -13.97 22.22 6.64
N ILE A 153 -14.10 21.22 5.77
CA ILE A 153 -13.39 21.17 4.49
C ILE A 153 -14.13 22.01 3.45
N GLN A 154 -13.40 22.87 2.76
CA GLN A 154 -13.88 23.68 1.63
C GLN A 154 -13.36 23.19 0.28
N TYR A 155 -12.19 22.54 0.29
CA TYR A 155 -11.53 21.97 -0.89
C TYR A 155 -10.43 21.02 -0.43
N ALA A 156 -10.15 19.98 -1.23
CA ALA A 156 -8.93 19.21 -1.05
C ALA A 156 -8.30 18.80 -2.38
N ARG A 157 -6.98 18.57 -2.36
CA ARG A 157 -6.21 18.00 -3.45
C ARG A 157 -5.44 16.78 -2.97
N VAL A 158 -5.46 15.74 -3.78
CA VAL A 158 -4.64 14.54 -3.62
C VAL A 158 -3.77 14.41 -4.86
N ARG A 159 -2.46 14.29 -4.68
CA ARG A 159 -1.53 14.26 -5.81
C ARG A 159 -0.48 13.19 -5.60
N ASP A 160 -0.21 12.43 -6.66
CA ASP A 160 0.83 11.39 -6.68
C ASP A 160 1.39 11.22 -8.10
N ILE A 161 2.25 12.15 -8.48
CA ILE A 161 2.93 12.16 -9.78
C ILE A 161 4.40 11.82 -9.53
N ILE A 162 4.78 10.60 -9.87
CA ILE A 162 6.09 10.07 -9.49
C ILE A 162 7.01 9.91 -10.69
N GLY A 163 8.30 10.16 -10.43
CA GLY A 163 9.40 9.83 -11.31
C GLY A 163 9.70 8.33 -11.37
N PRO A 164 10.73 7.94 -12.13
CA PRO A 164 11.17 6.54 -12.19
C PRO A 164 11.68 6.05 -10.83
N ASN A 165 11.01 5.04 -10.25
CA ASN A 165 11.44 4.41 -8.99
C ASN A 165 12.90 3.91 -9.04
N SER A 166 13.37 3.47 -10.20
CA SER A 166 14.74 3.00 -10.41
C SER A 166 15.78 4.03 -9.97
N THR A 167 15.54 5.32 -10.20
CA THR A 167 16.46 6.38 -9.76
C THR A 167 16.66 6.38 -8.26
N PHE A 168 15.59 6.18 -7.48
CA PHE A 168 15.67 6.14 -6.01
C PHE A 168 16.20 4.79 -5.52
N VAL A 169 15.73 3.70 -6.12
CA VAL A 169 16.08 2.33 -5.71
C VAL A 169 17.55 2.01 -5.95
N GLU A 170 18.11 2.38 -7.10
CA GLU A 170 19.51 2.10 -7.44
C GLU A 170 20.51 2.89 -6.55
N GLN A 171 20.04 3.96 -5.91
CA GLN A 171 20.87 4.89 -5.12
C GLN A 171 20.62 4.81 -3.61
N ASN A 172 19.76 3.90 -3.13
CA ASN A 172 19.37 3.84 -1.71
C ASN A 172 20.24 2.92 -0.82
N GLY A 173 21.30 2.32 -1.37
CA GLY A 173 22.25 1.49 -0.62
C GLY A 173 21.77 0.08 -0.26
N THR A 174 20.58 -0.35 -0.73
CA THR A 174 20.08 -1.73 -0.50
C THR A 174 20.54 -2.73 -1.57
N PHE A 175 21.06 -2.23 -2.69
CA PHE A 175 21.60 -2.98 -3.82
C PHE A 175 20.71 -4.18 -4.21
N PRO A 176 19.44 -3.94 -4.60
CA PRO A 176 18.54 -5.02 -4.96
C PRO A 176 18.93 -5.65 -6.30
N GLN A 177 18.63 -6.94 -6.45
CA GLN A 177 18.85 -7.70 -7.68
C GLN A 177 17.55 -8.31 -8.21
N LYS A 178 17.46 -8.41 -9.54
CA LYS A 178 16.35 -9.04 -10.26
C LYS A 178 16.84 -10.36 -10.85
N PHE A 179 16.02 -11.40 -10.71
CA PHE A 179 16.33 -12.76 -11.14
C PHE A 179 15.25 -13.27 -12.09
N ASN A 180 15.63 -14.19 -12.98
CA ASN A 180 14.78 -14.71 -14.05
C ASN A 180 14.88 -16.24 -14.19
N ASP A 181 15.27 -16.94 -13.13
CA ASP A 181 15.41 -18.40 -13.06
C ASP A 181 14.08 -19.14 -12.78
N PHE A 182 12.95 -18.47 -12.95
CA PHE A 182 11.62 -19.09 -12.92
C PHE A 182 11.29 -19.75 -14.26
N SER A 183 10.39 -20.71 -14.23
CA SER A 183 10.00 -21.50 -15.41
C SER A 183 9.04 -20.72 -16.32
N GLU A 184 8.89 -21.20 -17.56
CA GLU A 184 7.86 -20.68 -18.46
C GLU A 184 6.45 -20.94 -17.91
N GLU A 185 6.23 -22.07 -17.23
CA GLU A 185 4.97 -22.43 -16.60
C GLU A 185 4.55 -21.41 -15.52
N ASP A 186 5.51 -20.93 -14.72
CA ASP A 186 5.27 -19.86 -13.74
C ASP A 186 4.78 -18.57 -14.42
N GLY A 187 5.38 -18.23 -15.57
CA GLY A 187 4.97 -17.07 -16.37
C GLY A 187 3.56 -17.23 -16.96
N GLN A 188 3.22 -18.44 -17.42
CA GLN A 188 1.91 -18.77 -17.97
C GLN A 188 0.82 -18.77 -16.87
N ASP A 189 1.12 -19.30 -15.68
CA ASP A 189 0.20 -19.27 -14.53
C ASP A 189 -0.11 -17.83 -14.10
N ARG A 190 0.92 -16.99 -13.96
CA ARG A 190 0.71 -15.57 -13.64
C ARG A 190 -0.17 -14.88 -14.66
N SER A 191 0.12 -15.08 -15.95
CA SER A 191 -0.64 -14.46 -17.05
C SER A 191 -2.10 -14.92 -17.05
N ARG A 192 -2.36 -16.20 -16.75
CA ARG A 192 -3.71 -16.76 -16.63
C ARG A 192 -4.49 -16.12 -15.48
N ARG A 193 -3.86 -15.95 -14.31
CA ARG A 193 -4.45 -15.31 -13.14
C ARG A 193 -4.75 -13.83 -13.39
N GLU A 194 -3.78 -13.11 -13.96
CA GLU A 194 -3.98 -11.70 -14.33
C GLU A 194 -5.15 -11.54 -15.30
N ALA A 195 -5.27 -12.40 -16.31
CA ALA A 195 -6.37 -12.38 -17.26
C ALA A 195 -7.74 -12.62 -16.59
N ASP A 196 -7.84 -13.61 -15.69
CA ASP A 196 -9.06 -13.87 -14.93
C ASP A 196 -9.43 -12.68 -14.02
N ILE A 197 -8.45 -12.08 -13.35
CA ILE A 197 -8.66 -10.90 -12.50
C ILE A 197 -9.14 -9.70 -13.33
N PHE A 198 -8.55 -9.45 -14.51
CA PHE A 198 -9.00 -8.35 -15.37
C PHE A 198 -10.40 -8.57 -15.91
N GLU A 199 -10.73 -9.79 -16.35
CA GLU A 199 -12.08 -10.15 -16.79
C GLU A 199 -13.09 -9.98 -15.65
N GLN A 200 -12.74 -10.44 -14.45
CA GLN A 200 -13.59 -10.32 -13.27
C GLN A 200 -13.82 -8.84 -12.88
N ALA A 201 -12.74 -8.07 -12.72
CA ALA A 201 -12.81 -6.67 -12.31
C ALA A 201 -13.52 -5.82 -13.36
N LEU A 202 -12.96 -5.76 -14.58
CA LEU A 202 -13.38 -4.79 -15.58
C LEU A 202 -14.73 -5.16 -16.16
N VAL A 203 -14.90 -6.39 -16.63
CA VAL A 203 -16.09 -6.81 -17.38
C VAL A 203 -17.23 -7.15 -16.44
N LYS A 204 -17.04 -8.09 -15.52
CA LYS A 204 -18.13 -8.64 -14.70
C LYS A 204 -18.58 -7.70 -13.58
N GLU A 205 -17.65 -6.95 -12.98
CA GLU A 205 -17.96 -6.13 -11.79
C GLU A 205 -18.06 -4.65 -12.10
N PHE A 206 -17.15 -4.09 -12.90
CA PHE A 206 -17.12 -2.64 -13.15
C PHE A 206 -18.00 -2.25 -14.34
N GLY A 207 -18.26 -3.16 -15.27
CA GLY A 207 -18.99 -2.86 -16.51
C GLY A 207 -18.19 -1.98 -17.46
N VAL A 208 -16.87 -2.15 -17.48
CA VAL A 208 -15.90 -1.43 -18.30
C VAL A 208 -15.24 -2.42 -19.28
N PRO A 209 -15.08 -2.08 -20.58
CA PRO A 209 -14.39 -2.96 -21.52
C PRO A 209 -12.98 -3.32 -21.04
N SER A 210 -12.61 -4.60 -21.10
CA SER A 210 -11.25 -5.07 -20.83
C SER A 210 -10.36 -4.86 -22.06
N THR A 211 -9.75 -3.68 -22.15
CA THR A 211 -8.80 -3.28 -23.19
C THR A 211 -7.41 -3.12 -22.58
N PRO A 212 -6.32 -3.12 -23.38
CA PRO A 212 -4.98 -2.86 -22.86
C PRO A 212 -4.88 -1.56 -22.05
N GLN A 213 -5.66 -0.53 -22.41
CA GLN A 213 -5.71 0.76 -21.72
C GLN A 213 -6.41 0.67 -20.36
N SER A 214 -7.57 0.01 -20.28
CA SER A 214 -8.29 -0.14 -19.00
C SER A 214 -7.57 -1.08 -18.04
N GLN A 215 -6.97 -2.16 -18.55
CA GLN A 215 -6.10 -3.05 -17.78
C GLN A 215 -4.88 -2.32 -17.21
N ARG A 216 -4.21 -1.49 -18.04
CA ARG A 216 -3.09 -0.66 -17.58
C ARG A 216 -3.53 0.34 -16.53
N MET A 217 -4.69 0.98 -16.71
CA MET A 217 -5.22 1.93 -15.73
C MET A 217 -5.53 1.25 -14.39
N LEU A 218 -6.20 0.09 -14.40
CA LEU A 218 -6.44 -0.67 -13.16
C LEU A 218 -5.13 -1.05 -12.47
N ARG A 219 -4.12 -1.48 -13.23
CA ARG A 219 -2.80 -1.83 -12.69
C ARG A 219 -2.10 -0.60 -12.07
N VAL A 220 -2.20 0.58 -12.68
CA VAL A 220 -1.67 1.84 -12.10
C VAL A 220 -2.45 2.29 -10.86
N LEU A 221 -3.78 2.20 -10.87
CA LEU A 221 -4.59 2.50 -9.69
C LEU A 221 -4.24 1.58 -8.51
N GLY A 222 -4.06 0.29 -8.77
CA GLY A 222 -3.64 -0.68 -7.76
C GLY A 222 -2.20 -0.46 -7.28
N ALA A 223 -1.25 -0.26 -8.19
CA ALA A 223 0.17 -0.18 -7.83
C ALA A 223 0.60 1.18 -7.28
N LEU A 224 0.00 2.28 -7.76
CA LEU A 224 0.35 3.64 -7.38
C LEU A 224 -0.77 4.26 -6.53
N GLY A 225 -1.97 4.31 -7.10
CA GLY A 225 -3.11 5.00 -6.51
C GLY A 225 -3.58 4.47 -5.15
N THR A 226 -3.38 3.18 -4.83
CA THR A 226 -3.81 2.60 -3.54
C THR A 226 -3.25 3.36 -2.35
N HIS A 227 -2.01 3.85 -2.40
CA HIS A 227 -1.45 4.60 -1.27
C HIS A 227 -2.24 5.88 -0.99
N ASP A 228 -2.47 6.67 -2.03
CA ASP A 228 -3.10 7.99 -1.95
C ASP A 228 -4.60 7.90 -1.76
N LEU A 229 -5.26 6.98 -2.46
CA LEU A 229 -6.68 6.76 -2.31
C LEU A 229 -7.01 6.21 -0.92
N SER A 230 -6.16 5.35 -0.35
CA SER A 230 -6.32 4.86 1.02
C SER A 230 -6.12 5.98 2.06
N ALA A 231 -5.07 6.80 1.91
CA ALA A 231 -4.87 7.96 2.78
C ALA A 231 -5.97 9.02 2.62
N MET A 232 -6.42 9.29 1.38
CA MET A 232 -7.52 10.19 1.08
C MET A 232 -8.79 9.78 1.82
N ARG A 233 -9.14 8.49 1.83
CA ARG A 233 -10.33 8.01 2.54
C ARG A 233 -10.27 8.22 4.04
N GLU A 234 -9.08 8.09 4.64
CA GLU A 234 -8.93 8.29 6.09
C GLU A 234 -9.10 9.76 6.49
N ILE A 235 -8.57 10.70 5.69
CA ILE A 235 -8.64 12.13 6.03
C ILE A 235 -9.89 12.84 5.49
N LEU A 236 -10.42 12.43 4.34
CA LEU A 236 -11.55 13.10 3.66
C LEU A 236 -12.85 12.30 3.68
N GLY A 237 -12.82 11.03 4.09
CA GLY A 237 -13.94 10.10 3.93
C GLY A 237 -14.06 9.53 2.50
N MET A 238 -15.12 8.77 2.24
CA MET A 238 -15.42 8.24 0.91
C MET A 238 -16.14 9.29 0.05
N PRO A 239 -15.78 9.44 -1.23
CA PRO A 239 -16.56 10.24 -2.18
C PRO A 239 -17.89 9.54 -2.50
N LYS A 240 -18.89 10.33 -2.91
CA LYS A 240 -20.18 9.81 -3.39
C LYS A 240 -20.08 9.24 -4.80
N SER A 241 -19.31 9.91 -5.65
CA SER A 241 -19.11 9.54 -7.04
C SER A 241 -17.90 10.27 -7.63
N VAL A 242 -17.64 10.03 -8.92
CA VAL A 242 -16.69 10.81 -9.72
C VAL A 242 -17.49 11.71 -10.66
N ALA A 243 -17.31 13.03 -10.54
CA ALA A 243 -17.96 14.03 -11.38
C ALA A 243 -17.36 14.09 -12.79
N GLY A 244 -16.06 13.77 -12.92
CA GLY A 244 -15.39 13.66 -14.20
C GLY A 244 -13.99 13.08 -14.07
N ALA A 245 -13.54 12.36 -15.10
CA ALA A 245 -12.20 11.79 -15.14
C ALA A 245 -11.58 11.88 -16.55
N VAL A 246 -10.30 12.22 -16.59
CA VAL A 246 -9.47 12.18 -17.79
C VAL A 246 -8.36 11.15 -17.54
N LEU A 247 -8.59 9.93 -18.03
CA LEU A 247 -7.73 8.76 -17.79
C LEU A 247 -6.69 8.59 -18.89
N THR A 248 -5.63 9.39 -18.85
CA THR A 248 -4.56 9.44 -19.86
C THR A 248 -3.31 8.67 -19.40
N LEU A 249 -3.12 7.46 -19.92
CA LEU A 249 -1.90 6.66 -19.74
C LEU A 249 -1.30 6.21 -21.08
N PRO A 250 0.04 6.16 -21.22
CA PRO A 250 1.04 6.65 -20.26
C PRO A 250 0.98 8.17 -20.08
N GLY A 251 1.35 8.66 -18.90
CA GLY A 251 1.30 10.08 -18.55
C GLY A 251 0.63 10.33 -17.19
N ILE A 252 0.01 11.51 -17.08
CA ILE A 252 -0.71 11.99 -15.90
C ILE A 252 -2.21 11.93 -16.21
N PHE A 253 -3.01 11.45 -15.27
CA PHE A 253 -4.46 11.46 -15.32
C PHE A 253 -5.04 12.32 -14.18
N SER A 254 -6.30 12.72 -14.32
CA SER A 254 -6.98 13.53 -13.31
C SER A 254 -8.41 13.07 -13.10
N VAL A 255 -8.85 13.14 -11.86
CA VAL A 255 -10.19 12.74 -11.40
C VAL A 255 -10.74 13.86 -10.51
N LEU A 256 -12.00 14.24 -10.73
CA LEU A 256 -12.75 15.12 -9.85
C LEU A 256 -13.75 14.27 -9.06
N PHE A 257 -13.51 14.12 -7.77
CA PHE A 257 -14.43 13.43 -6.86
C PHE A 257 -15.54 14.36 -6.38
N GLN A 258 -16.74 13.81 -6.28
CA GLN A 258 -17.92 14.48 -5.73
C GLN A 258 -18.10 14.09 -4.26
N TYR A 259 -18.00 15.07 -3.37
CA TYR A 259 -18.51 15.00 -1.99
C TYR A 259 -19.76 15.88 -1.86
N ASP A 260 -20.36 15.92 -0.67
CA ASP A 260 -21.53 16.76 -0.43
C ASP A 260 -21.21 18.26 -0.48
N ASP A 261 -20.19 18.67 0.28
CA ASP A 261 -20.00 20.09 0.59
C ASP A 261 -18.72 20.68 -0.03
N PHE A 262 -17.82 19.85 -0.59
CA PHE A 262 -16.54 20.30 -1.13
C PHE A 262 -16.05 19.47 -2.33
N PRO A 263 -15.30 20.08 -3.26
CA PRO A 263 -14.67 19.35 -4.35
C PRO A 263 -13.33 18.75 -3.92
N VAL A 264 -12.97 17.60 -4.50
CA VAL A 264 -11.65 16.99 -4.35
C VAL A 264 -11.06 16.65 -5.71
N THR A 265 -9.86 17.16 -5.99
CA THR A 265 -9.10 16.81 -7.22
C THR A 265 -8.06 15.76 -6.89
N TYR A 266 -8.04 14.68 -7.66
CA TYR A 266 -7.00 13.65 -7.62
C TYR A 266 -6.20 13.67 -8.92
N GLU A 267 -4.91 13.96 -8.84
CA GLU A 267 -3.99 13.94 -9.98
C GLU A 267 -2.88 12.90 -9.75
N SER A 268 -2.71 11.95 -10.66
CA SER A 268 -1.69 10.92 -10.51
C SER A 268 -1.13 10.46 -11.85
N GLY A 269 0.04 9.84 -11.83
CA GLY A 269 0.64 9.26 -13.01
C GLY A 269 2.16 9.19 -12.94
N LEU A 270 2.77 8.96 -14.09
CA LEU A 270 4.19 8.75 -14.23
C LEU A 270 4.84 9.90 -15.00
N SER A 271 5.96 10.40 -14.47
CA SER A 271 6.81 11.42 -15.08
C SER A 271 8.20 10.85 -15.35
N GLY A 272 8.89 11.39 -16.35
CA GLY A 272 10.31 11.09 -16.59
C GLY A 272 11.26 11.87 -15.67
N VAL A 273 10.75 12.83 -14.91
CA VAL A 273 11.53 13.64 -13.96
C VAL A 273 11.71 12.84 -12.67
N PRO A 274 12.93 12.68 -12.13
CA PRO A 274 13.19 11.94 -10.90
C PRO A 274 12.78 12.75 -9.66
N GLN A 275 11.48 13.00 -9.53
CA GLN A 275 10.86 13.70 -8.43
C GLN A 275 9.75 12.82 -7.85
N PHE A 276 9.50 12.95 -6.56
CA PHE A 276 8.36 12.35 -5.89
C PHE A 276 7.36 13.47 -5.51
N ASP A 277 6.44 13.81 -6.42
CA ASP A 277 5.42 14.85 -6.18
C ASP A 277 4.16 14.20 -5.62
N ALA A 278 4.20 13.93 -4.31
CA ALA A 278 3.15 13.24 -3.58
C ALA A 278 2.66 14.06 -2.38
N HIS A 279 1.38 14.39 -2.32
CA HIS A 279 0.80 15.13 -1.20
C HIS A 279 -0.73 15.04 -1.10
N ILE A 280 -1.23 15.24 0.12
CA ILE A 280 -2.65 15.56 0.37
C ILE A 280 -2.69 16.95 0.99
N GLU A 281 -3.54 17.83 0.45
CA GLU A 281 -3.71 19.20 0.91
C GLU A 281 -5.18 19.51 1.12
N VAL A 282 -5.53 19.96 2.31
CA VAL A 282 -6.91 20.19 2.76
C VAL A 282 -7.08 21.64 3.17
N TYR A 283 -8.10 22.29 2.61
CA TYR A 283 -8.42 23.69 2.83
C TYR A 283 -9.67 23.79 3.70
N SER A 284 -9.58 24.61 4.75
CA SER A 284 -10.71 25.07 5.55
C SER A 284 -10.74 26.60 5.53
N ALA A 285 -11.77 27.19 6.14
CA ALA A 285 -11.98 28.65 6.11
C ALA A 285 -10.77 29.49 6.55
N ASN A 286 -10.00 29.01 7.54
CA ASN A 286 -8.88 29.76 8.12
C ASN A 286 -7.56 28.96 8.22
N LYS A 287 -7.53 27.73 7.72
CA LYS A 287 -6.39 26.81 7.87
C LYS A 287 -6.25 25.92 6.64
N ILE A 288 -5.00 25.72 6.21
CA ILE A 288 -4.61 24.75 5.19
C ILE A 288 -3.64 23.77 5.83
N ALA A 289 -3.99 22.48 5.77
CA ALA A 289 -3.12 21.39 6.21
C ALA A 289 -2.62 20.63 4.98
N ARG A 290 -1.31 20.48 4.85
CA ARG A 290 -0.67 19.77 3.73
C ARG A 290 0.26 18.70 4.27
N VAL A 291 0.08 17.46 3.85
CA VAL A 291 1.02 16.36 4.10
C VAL A 291 1.78 16.09 2.81
N ASN A 292 3.11 16.22 2.84
CA ASN A 292 3.98 15.85 1.74
C ASN A 292 4.64 14.51 2.03
N PHE A 293 4.48 13.58 1.08
CA PHE A 293 5.17 12.31 1.07
C PHE A 293 6.38 12.38 0.14
N ASP A 294 7.44 11.66 0.50
CA ASP A 294 8.63 11.49 -0.33
C ASP A 294 8.78 10.02 -0.74
N SER A 295 9.77 9.74 -1.57
CA SER A 295 10.04 8.39 -2.06
C SER A 295 10.27 7.44 -0.88
N PRO A 296 9.43 6.42 -0.71
CA PRO A 296 9.54 5.50 0.43
C PRO A 296 10.73 4.53 0.26
N TYR A 297 11.41 4.57 -0.89
CA TYR A 297 12.60 3.78 -1.19
C TYR A 297 13.89 4.39 -0.63
N VAL A 298 13.89 5.65 -0.20
CA VAL A 298 15.04 6.29 0.42
C VAL A 298 14.80 6.40 1.92
N LYS A 299 15.48 5.56 2.69
CA LYS A 299 15.29 5.50 4.13
C LYS A 299 15.73 6.81 4.80
N GLY A 300 14.90 7.30 5.72
CA GLY A 300 15.15 8.53 6.47
C GLY A 300 14.64 9.82 5.80
N LEU A 301 14.05 9.74 4.59
CA LEU A 301 13.28 10.88 4.07
C LEU A 301 11.97 11.01 4.87
N PRO A 302 11.77 12.13 5.57
CA PRO A 302 10.64 12.26 6.48
C PRO A 302 9.39 12.72 5.73
N VAL A 303 8.23 12.19 6.13
CA VAL A 303 6.94 12.79 5.77
C VAL A 303 6.79 14.09 6.57
N ILE A 304 6.49 15.19 5.89
CA ILE A 304 6.36 16.51 6.52
C ILE A 304 4.91 16.99 6.43
N MET A 305 4.48 17.71 7.46
CA MET A 305 3.20 18.43 7.45
C MET A 305 3.46 19.94 7.43
N THR A 306 2.81 20.67 6.54
CA THR A 306 2.81 22.13 6.52
C THR A 306 1.42 22.64 6.91
N ILE A 307 1.36 23.47 7.94
CA ILE A 307 0.15 24.19 8.35
C ILE A 307 0.29 25.66 7.98
N ARG A 308 -0.69 26.19 7.27
CA ARG A 308 -0.81 27.63 6.96
C ARG A 308 -2.13 28.12 7.52
N GLU A 309 -2.12 29.15 8.35
CA GLU A 309 -3.34 29.63 9.00
C GLU A 309 -3.38 31.13 9.21
N LYS A 310 -4.61 31.63 9.35
CA LYS A 310 -4.90 33.01 9.71
C LYS A 310 -4.65 33.22 11.21
N ILE A 311 -3.96 34.30 11.57
CA ILE A 311 -3.77 34.75 12.96
C ILE A 311 -4.43 36.11 13.17
N GLY A 312 -5.34 36.20 14.14
CA GLY A 312 -6.08 37.44 14.42
C GLY A 312 -6.88 37.91 13.20
N GLU A 313 -7.01 39.21 12.99
CA GLU A 313 -7.85 39.76 11.93
C GLU A 313 -7.19 39.79 10.54
N GLY A 314 -5.84 39.80 10.47
CA GLY A 314 -5.10 39.89 9.20
C GLY A 314 -3.70 39.27 9.19
N GLY A 315 -3.31 38.55 10.24
CA GLY A 315 -2.03 37.87 10.32
C GLY A 315 -2.03 36.53 9.58
N PHE A 316 -0.84 36.07 9.23
CA PHE A 316 -0.58 34.77 8.60
C PHE A 316 0.55 34.07 9.34
N GLN A 317 0.41 32.76 9.54
CA GLN A 317 1.49 31.90 10.01
C GLN A 317 1.60 30.65 9.16
N GLU A 318 2.84 30.25 8.93
CA GLU A 318 3.20 28.96 8.34
C GLU A 318 4.10 28.17 9.30
N ARG A 319 3.82 26.89 9.47
CA ARG A 319 4.62 25.94 10.25
C ARG A 319 4.93 24.73 9.40
N ILE A 320 6.20 24.35 9.33
CA ILE A 320 6.66 23.08 8.76
C ILE A 320 6.97 22.14 9.93
N ILE A 321 6.25 21.04 10.01
CA ILE A 321 6.30 20.08 11.11
C ILE A 321 6.91 18.79 10.59
N ARG A 322 8.00 18.39 11.24
CA ARG A 322 8.64 17.10 11.07
C ARG A 322 8.73 16.42 12.43
N LYS A 323 7.75 15.56 12.70
CA LYS A 323 7.58 14.94 14.02
C LYS A 323 8.56 13.80 14.29
N THR A 324 8.91 13.04 13.25
CA THR A 324 9.85 11.92 13.33
C THR A 324 10.65 11.80 12.02
N TYR A 325 11.76 11.08 12.09
CA TYR A 325 12.54 10.60 10.93
C TYR A 325 12.32 9.11 10.65
N GLU A 326 11.53 8.43 11.48
CA GLU A 326 11.09 7.06 11.21
C GLU A 326 10.25 7.03 9.94
N ASP A 327 10.64 6.16 9.00
CA ASP A 327 9.93 6.04 7.74
C ASP A 327 8.57 5.34 7.94
N PRO A 328 7.61 5.56 7.03
CA PRO A 328 6.26 5.01 7.18
C PRO A 328 6.18 3.48 7.23
N TYR A 329 7.11 2.73 6.61
CA TYR A 329 7.12 1.27 6.72
C TYR A 329 7.54 0.82 8.13
N THR A 330 8.49 1.51 8.75
CA THR A 330 8.85 1.27 10.16
C THR A 330 7.64 1.45 11.06
N LEU A 331 6.88 2.54 10.87
CA LEU A 331 5.69 2.84 11.67
C LEU A 331 4.55 1.83 11.43
N GLU A 332 4.33 1.39 10.19
CA GLU A 332 3.38 0.31 9.86
C GLU A 332 3.74 -1.01 10.55
N MET A 333 5.02 -1.39 10.55
CA MET A 333 5.49 -2.61 11.22
C MET A 333 5.32 -2.53 12.74
N LEU A 334 5.51 -1.36 13.36
CA LEU A 334 5.23 -1.17 14.78
C LEU A 334 3.74 -1.31 15.09
N ASP A 335 2.86 -0.78 14.24
CA ASP A 335 1.41 -0.94 14.39
C ASP A 335 0.97 -2.41 14.25
N LEU A 336 1.55 -3.11 13.27
CA LEU A 336 1.39 -4.56 13.09
C LEU A 336 1.80 -5.33 14.35
N TYR A 337 2.95 -4.99 14.95
CA TYR A 337 3.41 -5.60 16.20
C TYR A 337 2.36 -5.45 17.32
N ASP A 338 1.85 -4.23 17.52
CA ASP A 338 0.86 -3.93 18.54
C ASP A 338 -0.48 -4.64 18.31
N CYS A 339 -0.83 -4.92 17.05
CA CYS A 339 -2.00 -5.73 16.75
C CYS A 339 -1.80 -7.21 17.05
N VAL A 340 -0.63 -7.77 16.73
CA VAL A 340 -0.33 -9.19 16.97
C VAL A 340 -0.14 -9.48 18.46
N VAL A 341 0.59 -8.60 19.17
CA VAL A 341 0.96 -8.80 20.58
C VAL A 341 -0.04 -8.14 21.53
N GLY A 342 -0.49 -6.93 21.21
CA GLY A 342 -1.42 -6.15 22.02
C GLY A 342 -2.89 -6.33 21.68
N GLY A 343 -3.23 -7.05 20.60
CA GLY A 343 -4.62 -7.29 20.19
C GLY A 343 -5.33 -6.06 19.61
N LYS A 344 -4.58 -5.02 19.21
CA LYS A 344 -5.12 -3.87 18.48
C LYS A 344 -5.78 -4.34 17.16
N VAL A 345 -6.86 -3.67 16.77
CA VAL A 345 -7.55 -3.96 15.50
C VAL A 345 -6.80 -3.26 14.35
N PRO A 346 -6.44 -3.98 13.27
CA PRO A 346 -5.82 -3.39 12.10
C PRO A 346 -6.71 -2.28 11.49
N LYS A 347 -6.15 -1.08 11.28
CA LYS A 347 -6.89 -0.02 10.56
C LYS A 347 -6.88 -0.24 9.05
N THR A 348 -5.82 -0.82 8.49
CA THR A 348 -5.71 -1.18 7.07
C THR A 348 -6.09 -2.65 6.84
N SER A 349 -7.29 -3.02 7.27
CA SER A 349 -7.82 -4.40 7.15
C SER A 349 -8.24 -4.77 5.71
N ALA A 350 -8.54 -6.04 5.46
CA ALA A 350 -9.12 -6.47 4.18
C ALA A 350 -10.46 -5.76 3.89
N ALA A 351 -11.29 -5.56 4.92
CA ALA A 351 -12.54 -4.83 4.81
C ALA A 351 -12.34 -3.35 4.46
N ASP A 352 -11.25 -2.73 4.94
CA ASP A 352 -10.92 -1.38 4.55
C ASP A 352 -10.36 -1.29 3.12
N ALA A 353 -9.52 -2.25 2.72
CA ALA A 353 -8.98 -2.34 1.37
C ALA A 353 -10.04 -2.63 0.30
N ARG A 354 -11.19 -3.21 0.68
CA ARG A 354 -12.35 -3.32 -0.22
C ARG A 354 -12.79 -1.96 -0.77
N LYS A 355 -12.65 -0.87 0.01
CA LYS A 355 -12.97 0.49 -0.43
C LYS A 355 -12.01 1.02 -1.51
N ASP A 356 -10.78 0.48 -1.60
CA ASP A 356 -9.91 0.77 -2.75
C ASP A 356 -10.54 0.27 -4.05
N VAL A 357 -11.08 -0.95 -4.04
CA VAL A 357 -11.77 -1.53 -5.21
C VAL A 357 -13.00 -0.71 -5.59
N GLU A 358 -13.76 -0.19 -4.62
CA GLU A 358 -14.88 0.72 -4.86
C GLU A 358 -14.42 2.00 -5.58
N LEU A 359 -13.31 2.60 -5.14
CA LEU A 359 -12.74 3.77 -5.81
C LEU A 359 -12.22 3.45 -7.22
N PHE A 360 -11.58 2.29 -7.42
CA PHE A 360 -11.14 1.86 -8.75
C PHE A 360 -12.32 1.74 -9.70
N GLN A 361 -13.41 1.12 -9.25
CA GLN A 361 -14.65 1.03 -10.01
C GLN A 361 -15.21 2.41 -10.36
N MET A 362 -15.33 3.32 -9.38
CA MET A 362 -15.84 4.68 -9.61
C MET A 362 -15.01 5.43 -10.66
N ILE A 363 -13.68 5.38 -10.55
CA ILE A 363 -12.74 6.06 -11.45
C ILE A 363 -12.85 5.48 -12.87
N LEU A 364 -12.76 4.15 -13.00
CA LEU A 364 -12.76 3.49 -14.31
C LEU A 364 -14.10 3.65 -15.03
N LYS A 365 -15.22 3.63 -14.31
CA LYS A 365 -16.55 3.88 -14.91
C LYS A 365 -16.69 5.31 -15.41
N ALA A 366 -16.20 6.29 -14.66
CA ALA A 366 -16.26 7.70 -15.08
C ALA A 366 -15.37 7.99 -16.31
N GLY A 367 -14.30 7.22 -16.50
CA GLY A 367 -13.44 7.32 -17.69
C GLY A 367 -13.78 6.32 -18.81
N ALA A 368 -14.88 5.56 -18.69
CA ALA A 368 -15.13 4.38 -19.53
C ALA A 368 -15.21 4.68 -21.03
N ASP A 369 -15.66 5.88 -21.43
CA ASP A 369 -15.76 6.27 -22.83
C ASP A 369 -14.40 6.29 -23.54
N ARG A 370 -13.29 6.47 -22.81
CA ARG A 370 -11.93 6.38 -23.38
C ARG A 370 -11.49 4.96 -23.70
N PHE A 371 -12.19 3.94 -23.15
CA PHE A 371 -11.88 2.54 -23.37
C PHE A 371 -12.76 1.90 -24.45
N LYS A 372 -13.76 2.62 -24.95
CA LYS A 372 -14.58 2.20 -26.08
C LYS A 372 -13.82 2.53 -27.37
N SER A 373 -13.08 1.55 -27.89
CA SER A 373 -12.50 1.59 -29.24
C SER A 373 -13.42 0.89 -30.23
#